data_AF-A0A834VQ03-F1
#
_entry.id   AF-A0A834VQ03-F1
#
_cell.length_a   1.000
_cell.length_b   1.000
_cell.length_c   1.000
_cell.angle_alpha   90.00
_cell.angle_beta   90.00
_cell.angle_gamma   90.00
#
_symmetry.space_group_name_H-M   'P 1'
#
loop_
_entity.id
_entity.type
_entity.pdbx_description
1 polymer ?
#
loop_
_entity_poly.entity_id
_entity_poly.type
_entity_poly.pdbx_seq_one_letter_code
_entity_poly.pdbx_strand_id
1 'polypeptide(L)'
;MGLGKTLSMLAVIVNSLGRALDYAVTHTRGSTTSWQDITPSKTTLVVVPSSLLLDSWEEEIRKHLLPETVVVHRYHGSDKAIDLSDLLRKDIVLKTYATIATDFCRGQAILSHVAWYRLVLDEAHYIRNPSRKQYRAIQSIPAHIRWCLTGTPIQNSLEDLGALVKFLRVPVLEDLVVFRRSISTPILTNTNGRFANMSTLLQAICLRRTKALLNQPEPITMTTLLQLSPKEHIQYHDYAEGCRHAIDLAVSGHSIQKANQHVIQAILGMRLFCNDGEKALINRKHARGLPIEPEEALSFLQTSSDAKCINCDCDIVAMYQRDDQSSGTLIVCQHLLCGVCLVEFETDLDENLEDGRSRCPICGLRADIHSFLVNPSSAENDSDKIKVTEYPTKLLSLLDNVRNQSIRDKWQVSFSTNW
;
A
#
# COMPACT_ATOMS: atom_id res chain seq x y z
N MET A 1 -15.18 -3.61 -11.11
CA MET A 1 -15.14 -2.35 -11.88
C MET A 1 -15.90 -2.52 -13.19
N GLY A 2 -16.49 -1.46 -13.74
CA GLY A 2 -17.06 -1.47 -15.10
C GLY A 2 -18.59 -1.62 -15.23
N LEU A 3 -19.34 -1.77 -14.12
CA LEU A 3 -20.80 -1.86 -14.14
C LEU A 3 -21.50 -0.58 -13.64
N GLY A 4 -20.78 0.55 -13.56
CA GLY A 4 -21.35 1.84 -13.12
C GLY A 4 -21.80 1.86 -11.66
N LYS A 5 -20.94 1.44 -10.71
CA LYS A 5 -21.26 1.47 -9.27
C LYS A 5 -21.61 2.89 -8.80
N THR A 6 -20.76 3.84 -9.19
CA THR A 6 -20.90 5.28 -8.87
C THR A 6 -22.21 5.82 -9.41
N LEU A 7 -22.49 5.64 -10.71
CA LEU A 7 -23.74 6.08 -11.33
C LEU A 7 -24.98 5.46 -10.68
N SER A 8 -24.93 4.17 -10.35
CA SER A 8 -26.03 3.49 -9.64
C SER A 8 -26.28 4.14 -8.27
N MET A 9 -25.22 4.49 -7.54
CA MET A 9 -25.35 5.16 -6.24
C MET A 9 -25.87 6.59 -6.39
N LEU A 10 -25.42 7.34 -7.41
CA LEU A 10 -25.93 8.69 -7.71
C LEU A 10 -27.44 8.66 -7.98
N ALA A 11 -27.91 7.70 -8.79
CA ALA A 11 -29.34 7.52 -9.03
C ALA A 11 -30.11 7.26 -7.73
N VAL A 12 -29.57 6.44 -6.81
CA VAL A 12 -30.18 6.19 -5.50
C VAL A 12 -30.16 7.44 -4.61
N ILE A 13 -29.14 8.29 -4.67
CA ILE A 13 -29.08 9.57 -3.95
C ILE A 13 -30.20 10.48 -4.45
N VAL A 14 -30.24 10.76 -5.75
CA VAL A 14 -31.20 11.68 -6.38
C VAL A 14 -32.64 11.21 -6.15
N ASN A 15 -32.93 9.92 -6.35
CA ASN A 15 -34.27 9.37 -6.14
C ASN A 15 -34.75 9.44 -4.67
N SER A 16 -33.84 9.66 -3.72
CA SER A 16 -34.15 9.64 -2.29
C SER A 16 -34.09 11.01 -1.61
N LEU A 17 -33.88 12.11 -2.35
CA LEU A 17 -33.71 13.44 -1.78
C LEU A 17 -34.90 13.89 -0.93
N GLY A 18 -36.14 13.64 -1.39
CA GLY A 18 -37.35 13.95 -0.63
C GLY A 18 -37.41 13.21 0.72
N ARG A 19 -37.15 11.89 0.70
CA ARG A 19 -37.08 11.06 1.91
C ARG A 19 -35.97 11.49 2.87
N ALA A 20 -34.85 11.95 2.32
CA ALA A 20 -33.74 12.46 3.12
C ALA A 20 -34.11 13.75 3.84
N LEU A 21 -34.85 14.63 3.17
CA LEU A 21 -35.40 15.86 3.75
C LEU A 21 -36.42 15.54 4.84
N ASP A 22 -37.36 14.63 4.59
CA ASP A 22 -38.35 14.19 5.58
C ASP A 22 -37.69 13.60 6.84
N TYR A 23 -36.63 12.80 6.66
CA TYR A 23 -35.82 12.26 7.76
C TYR A 23 -35.25 13.39 8.63
N ALA A 24 -34.60 14.38 8.02
CA ALA A 24 -34.03 15.51 8.74
C ALA A 24 -35.09 16.31 9.51
N VAL A 25 -36.23 16.61 8.87
CA VAL A 25 -37.32 17.41 9.48
C VAL A 25 -37.98 16.67 10.64
N THR A 26 -38.33 15.40 10.45
CA THR A 26 -39.02 14.58 11.48
C THR A 26 -38.18 14.39 12.73
N HIS A 27 -36.88 14.08 12.55
CA HIS A 27 -35.98 13.83 13.68
C HIS A 27 -35.56 15.11 14.39
N THR A 28 -35.61 16.27 13.71
CA THR A 28 -35.42 17.57 14.36
C THR A 28 -36.63 17.93 15.25
N ARG A 29 -37.87 17.61 14.81
CA ARG A 29 -39.11 17.91 15.56
C ARG A 29 -39.35 17.01 16.77
N GLY A 30 -38.84 15.78 16.77
CA GLY A 30 -39.01 14.82 17.87
C GLY A 30 -38.06 15.03 19.06
N SER A 31 -37.04 15.87 18.94
CA SER A 31 -36.04 16.11 20.00
C SER A 31 -36.54 17.17 20.99
N THR A 32 -37.33 16.75 21.98
CA THR A 32 -37.84 17.60 23.08
C THR A 32 -37.17 17.31 24.43
N THR A 33 -36.12 16.49 24.46
CA THR A 33 -35.39 16.15 25.68
C THR A 33 -33.89 16.34 25.51
N SER A 34 -33.31 17.06 26.46
CA SER A 34 -31.91 17.44 26.57
C SER A 34 -30.91 16.30 26.37
N TRP A 35 -29.78 16.64 25.70
CA TRP A 35 -28.50 15.95 25.55
C TRP A 35 -28.37 14.86 24.47
N GLN A 36 -28.02 15.31 23.25
CA GLN A 36 -26.90 14.79 22.45
C GLN A 36 -26.57 15.80 21.33
N ASP A 37 -25.30 16.22 21.22
CA ASP A 37 -24.74 17.19 20.26
C ASP A 37 -24.76 16.72 18.79
N ILE A 38 -25.78 15.96 18.37
CA ILE A 38 -25.86 15.32 17.06
C ILE A 38 -27.05 15.89 16.29
N THR A 39 -26.79 16.59 15.19
CA THR A 39 -27.81 17.22 14.35
C THR A 39 -28.22 16.30 13.19
N PRO A 40 -29.51 15.90 13.07
CA PRO A 40 -30.00 15.15 11.92
C PRO A 40 -29.81 15.92 10.62
N SER A 41 -29.36 15.24 9.58
CA SER A 41 -29.11 15.85 8.26
C SER A 41 -29.67 15.01 7.12
N LYS A 42 -30.14 15.70 6.07
CA LYS A 42 -30.51 15.10 4.78
C LYS A 42 -29.29 14.65 3.96
N THR A 43 -28.09 15.09 4.34
CA THR A 43 -26.88 14.95 3.55
C THR A 43 -26.41 13.50 3.44
N THR A 44 -25.87 13.15 2.27
CA THR A 44 -25.14 11.91 2.02
C THR A 44 -23.63 12.15 2.14
N LEU A 45 -22.97 11.46 3.06
CA LEU A 45 -21.51 11.42 3.16
C LEU A 45 -20.96 10.30 2.29
N VAL A 46 -20.10 10.63 1.33
CA VAL A 46 -19.36 9.68 0.50
C VAL A 46 -17.89 9.71 0.89
N VAL A 47 -17.36 8.54 1.23
CA VAL A 47 -15.97 8.35 1.65
C VAL A 47 -15.22 7.57 0.58
N VAL A 48 -14.12 8.14 0.08
CA VAL A 48 -13.32 7.55 -1.00
C VAL A 48 -11.85 7.35 -0.59
N PRO A 49 -11.12 6.38 -1.20
CA PRO A 49 -9.71 6.12 -0.91
C PRO A 49 -8.75 7.30 -1.07
N SER A 50 -8.89 8.05 -2.16
CA SER A 50 -7.91 9.06 -2.59
C SER A 50 -8.61 10.29 -3.18
N SER A 51 -7.87 11.40 -3.27
CA SER A 51 -8.34 12.63 -3.91
C SER A 51 -8.73 12.41 -5.38
N LEU A 52 -8.00 11.58 -6.11
CA LEU A 52 -8.31 11.22 -7.50
C LEU A 52 -9.72 10.63 -7.65
N LEU A 53 -10.18 9.87 -6.65
CA LEU A 53 -11.54 9.34 -6.67
C LEU A 53 -12.59 10.39 -6.29
N LEU A 54 -12.22 11.45 -5.55
CA LEU A 54 -13.11 12.61 -5.39
C LEU A 54 -13.36 13.28 -6.75
N ASP A 55 -12.29 13.49 -7.53
CA ASP A 55 -12.39 14.07 -8.89
C ASP A 55 -13.32 13.22 -9.76
N SER A 56 -13.16 11.90 -9.74
CA SER A 56 -14.02 10.97 -10.47
C SER A 56 -15.49 11.06 -10.06
N TRP A 57 -15.79 11.21 -8.76
CA TRP A 57 -17.17 11.39 -8.29
C TRP A 57 -17.76 12.73 -8.75
N GLU A 58 -16.99 13.82 -8.72
CA GLU A 58 -17.43 15.13 -9.22
C GLU A 58 -17.65 15.13 -10.73
N GLU A 59 -16.80 14.44 -11.48
CA GLU A 59 -16.95 14.24 -12.92
C GLU A 59 -18.22 13.47 -13.26
N GLU A 60 -18.48 12.35 -12.58
CA GLU A 60 -19.69 11.56 -12.78
C GLU A 60 -20.96 12.37 -12.44
N ILE A 61 -20.93 13.18 -11.37
CA ILE A 61 -22.01 14.10 -11.03
C ILE A 61 -22.26 15.10 -12.14
N ARG A 62 -21.21 15.79 -12.61
CA ARG A 62 -21.31 16.81 -13.67
C ARG A 62 -21.78 16.24 -15.00
N LYS A 63 -21.37 15.00 -15.30
CA LYS A 63 -21.69 14.31 -16.55
C LYS A 63 -23.12 13.79 -16.60
N HIS A 64 -23.64 13.33 -15.46
CA HIS A 64 -24.90 12.58 -15.42
C HIS A 64 -26.07 13.32 -14.75
N LEU A 65 -25.81 14.38 -13.98
CA LEU A 65 -26.85 15.18 -13.34
C LEU A 65 -26.99 16.55 -14.03
N LEU A 66 -28.22 17.06 -14.07
CA LEU A 66 -28.47 18.43 -14.50
C LEU A 66 -27.87 19.40 -13.46
N PRO A 67 -27.40 20.59 -13.90
CA PRO A 67 -26.96 21.64 -12.97
C PRO A 67 -28.00 21.90 -11.89
N GLU A 68 -27.55 22.22 -10.67
CA GLU A 68 -28.38 22.56 -9.51
C GLU A 68 -29.28 21.42 -8.95
N THR A 69 -29.19 20.19 -9.49
CA THR A 69 -29.93 19.04 -8.95
C THR A 69 -29.50 18.68 -7.53
N VAL A 70 -28.20 18.81 -7.23
CA VAL A 70 -27.60 18.50 -5.93
C VAL A 70 -26.53 19.51 -5.59
N VAL A 71 -26.45 19.90 -4.31
CA VAL A 71 -25.36 20.73 -3.80
C VAL A 71 -24.27 19.83 -3.24
N VAL A 72 -23.12 19.80 -3.90
CA VAL A 72 -21.97 18.97 -3.54
C VAL A 72 -20.92 19.81 -2.82
N HIS A 73 -20.30 19.25 -1.79
CA HIS A 73 -19.15 19.85 -1.12
C HIS A 73 -18.01 18.85 -1.00
N ARG A 74 -16.79 19.28 -1.38
CA ARG A 74 -15.58 18.47 -1.34
C ARG A 74 -14.67 18.91 -0.20
N TYR A 75 -14.32 17.95 0.66
CA TYR A 75 -13.31 18.13 1.69
C TYR A 75 -11.91 17.75 1.19
N HIS A 76 -11.14 18.74 0.71
CA HIS A 76 -9.72 18.57 0.42
C HIS A 76 -8.96 19.89 0.55
N GLY A 77 -7.88 19.93 1.36
CA GLY A 77 -7.01 21.11 1.50
C GLY A 77 -7.04 21.79 2.87
N SER A 78 -6.39 22.95 2.97
CA SER A 78 -6.23 23.79 4.18
C SER A 78 -7.52 24.49 4.65
N ASP A 79 -8.65 24.25 3.99
CA ASP A 79 -9.99 24.79 4.31
C ASP A 79 -10.60 24.07 5.52
N LYS A 80 -9.92 24.14 6.67
CA LYS A 80 -10.22 23.35 7.87
C LYS A 80 -11.37 23.89 8.73
N ALA A 81 -11.99 25.01 8.37
CA ALA A 81 -13.05 25.61 9.16
C ALA A 81 -14.37 25.60 8.39
N ILE A 82 -14.99 24.42 8.29
CA ILE A 82 -16.36 24.33 7.76
C ILE A 82 -17.30 24.29 8.96
N ASP A 83 -18.21 25.26 8.96
CA ASP A 83 -19.27 25.34 9.95
C ASP A 83 -20.28 24.20 9.73
N LEU A 84 -20.80 23.67 10.84
CA LEU A 84 -21.84 22.65 10.84
C LEU A 84 -23.06 23.11 10.01
N SER A 85 -23.37 24.40 10.07
CA SER A 85 -24.47 25.02 9.32
C SER A 85 -24.33 24.88 7.81
N ASP A 86 -23.11 24.97 7.27
CA ASP A 86 -22.89 24.83 5.82
C ASP A 86 -23.02 23.37 5.38
N LEU A 87 -22.54 22.42 6.22
CA LEU A 87 -22.68 20.99 5.97
C LEU A 87 -24.14 20.55 5.83
N LEU A 88 -25.02 21.07 6.70
CA LEU A 88 -26.44 20.72 6.71
C LEU A 88 -27.20 21.19 5.46
N ARG A 89 -26.66 22.18 4.73
CA ARG A 89 -27.26 22.68 3.48
C ARG A 89 -26.92 21.82 2.28
N LYS A 90 -25.84 21.03 2.34
CA LYS A 90 -25.37 20.21 1.21
C LYS A 90 -26.18 18.92 1.09
N ASP A 91 -26.30 18.42 -0.14
CA ASP A 91 -26.91 17.11 -0.42
C ASP A 91 -25.86 16.00 -0.40
N ILE A 92 -24.66 16.30 -0.89
CA ILE A 92 -23.54 15.34 -0.96
C ILE A 92 -22.29 15.99 -0.38
N VAL A 93 -21.62 15.26 0.52
CA VAL A 93 -20.31 15.63 1.05
C VAL A 93 -19.32 14.53 0.68
N LEU A 94 -18.24 14.92 -0.01
CA LEU A 94 -17.18 14.00 -0.44
C LEU A 94 -15.95 14.17 0.46
N LYS A 95 -15.42 13.08 1.00
CA LYS A 95 -14.25 13.08 1.89
C LYS A 95 -13.40 11.83 1.72
N THR A 96 -12.16 11.86 2.20
CA THR A 96 -11.26 10.69 2.11
C THR A 96 -11.16 9.91 3.42
N TYR A 97 -10.85 8.61 3.36
CA TYR A 97 -10.58 7.80 4.56
C TYR A 97 -9.47 8.40 5.43
N ALA A 98 -8.41 8.92 4.81
CA ALA A 98 -7.27 9.50 5.51
C ALA A 98 -7.63 10.79 6.27
N THR A 99 -8.43 11.67 5.65
CA THR A 99 -8.87 12.91 6.30
C THR A 99 -9.80 12.63 7.47
N ILE A 100 -10.77 11.73 7.32
CA ILE A 100 -11.66 11.30 8.42
C ILE A 100 -10.86 10.74 9.59
N ALA A 101 -9.87 9.88 9.33
CA ALA A 101 -9.03 9.32 10.38
C ALA A 101 -8.19 10.38 11.09
N THR A 102 -7.69 11.37 10.35
CA THR A 102 -6.89 12.47 10.90
C THR A 102 -7.75 13.36 11.81
N ASP A 103 -8.94 13.71 11.36
CA ASP A 103 -9.87 14.57 12.11
C ASP A 103 -10.35 13.89 13.40
N PHE A 104 -10.62 12.58 13.32
CA PHE A 104 -10.95 11.76 14.48
C PHE A 104 -9.81 11.74 15.51
N CYS A 105 -8.54 11.65 15.08
CA CYS A 105 -7.40 11.66 16.00
C CYS A 105 -7.18 13.03 16.66
N ARG A 106 -7.56 14.12 15.98
CA ARG A 106 -7.44 15.50 16.50
C ARG A 106 -8.59 15.89 17.42
N GLY A 107 -9.58 15.03 17.64
CA GLY A 107 -10.81 15.36 18.35
C GLY A 107 -11.72 16.33 17.58
N GLN A 108 -11.41 16.63 16.32
CA GLN A 108 -12.18 17.52 15.44
C GLN A 108 -13.23 16.71 14.67
N ALA A 109 -14.09 16.01 15.40
CA ALA A 109 -15.04 15.06 14.84
C ALA A 109 -16.37 15.73 14.45
N ILE A 110 -16.33 16.84 13.69
CA ILE A 110 -17.54 17.55 13.22
C ILE A 110 -18.51 16.58 12.53
N LEU A 111 -17.98 15.59 11.79
CA LEU A 111 -18.79 14.57 11.12
C LEU A 111 -19.53 13.64 12.09
N SER A 112 -19.04 13.47 13.33
CA SER A 112 -19.71 12.67 14.36
C SER A 112 -20.83 13.44 15.06
N HIS A 113 -20.85 14.77 14.95
CA HIS A 113 -21.93 15.66 15.41
C HIS A 113 -23.06 15.83 14.38
N VAL A 114 -22.99 15.14 13.24
CA VAL A 114 -24.02 15.15 12.20
C VAL A 114 -24.57 13.73 12.05
N ALA A 115 -25.87 13.54 12.26
CA ALA A 115 -26.55 12.29 11.95
C ALA A 115 -26.90 12.27 10.46
N TRP A 116 -26.01 11.67 9.67
CA TRP A 116 -26.12 11.61 8.22
C TRP A 116 -27.31 10.77 7.78
N TYR A 117 -28.05 11.20 6.76
CA TYR A 117 -29.08 10.36 6.16
C TYR A 117 -28.46 9.11 5.54
N ARG A 118 -27.30 9.27 4.87
CA ARG A 118 -26.60 8.16 4.24
C ARG A 118 -25.09 8.29 4.37
N LEU A 119 -24.44 7.17 4.66
CA LEU A 119 -22.99 7.01 4.61
C LEU A 119 -22.63 5.97 3.54
N VAL A 120 -21.86 6.39 2.54
CA VAL A 120 -21.40 5.55 1.43
C VAL A 120 -19.89 5.40 1.50
N LEU A 121 -19.42 4.16 1.53
CA LEU A 121 -18.01 3.82 1.47
C LEU A 121 -17.67 3.32 0.08
N ASP A 122 -16.92 4.12 -0.69
CA ASP A 122 -16.33 3.65 -1.95
C ASP A 122 -15.04 2.89 -1.69
N GLU A 123 -14.84 1.82 -2.46
CA GLU A 123 -13.84 0.78 -2.22
C GLU A 123 -13.79 0.36 -0.74
N ALA A 124 -14.94 -0.05 -0.20
CA ALA A 124 -15.15 -0.34 1.23
C ALA A 124 -14.18 -1.37 1.85
N HIS A 125 -13.42 -2.11 1.05
CA HIS A 125 -12.35 -2.98 1.54
C HIS A 125 -11.25 -2.20 2.30
N TYR A 126 -11.19 -0.87 2.19
CA TYR A 126 -10.32 -0.02 3.02
C TYR A 126 -10.58 -0.13 4.53
N ILE A 127 -11.80 -0.51 4.94
CA ILE A 127 -12.17 -0.67 6.36
C ILE A 127 -12.16 -2.13 6.83
N ARG A 128 -11.41 -3.01 6.15
CA ARG A 128 -11.36 -4.45 6.49
C ARG A 128 -10.77 -4.79 7.86
N ASN A 129 -10.00 -3.88 8.46
CA ASN A 129 -9.29 -4.14 9.72
C ASN A 129 -9.86 -3.30 10.88
N PRO A 130 -10.60 -3.92 11.82
CA PRO A 130 -11.21 -3.22 12.96
C PRO A 130 -10.22 -2.51 13.90
N SER A 131 -8.96 -2.94 13.92
CA SER A 131 -7.92 -2.36 14.77
C SER A 131 -7.36 -1.05 14.24
N ARG A 132 -7.60 -0.72 12.95
CA ARG A 132 -7.09 0.50 12.34
C ARG A 132 -7.88 1.73 12.79
N LYS A 133 -7.19 2.86 12.95
CA LYS A 133 -7.78 4.16 13.28
C LYS A 133 -8.88 4.59 12.29
N GLN A 134 -8.66 4.32 11.00
CA GLN A 134 -9.64 4.58 9.93
C GLN A 134 -10.97 3.86 10.16
N TYR A 135 -10.94 2.59 10.56
CA TYR A 135 -12.14 1.82 10.87
C TYR A 135 -12.92 2.43 12.02
N ARG A 136 -12.22 2.71 13.14
CA ARG A 136 -12.84 3.31 14.34
C ARG A 136 -13.47 4.67 14.04
N ALA A 137 -12.76 5.50 13.27
CA ALA A 137 -13.26 6.81 12.87
C ALA A 137 -14.56 6.69 12.06
N ILE A 138 -14.60 5.80 11.07
CA ILE A 138 -15.80 5.60 10.24
C ILE A 138 -16.95 4.97 11.03
N GLN A 139 -16.65 4.01 11.90
CA GLN A 139 -17.67 3.37 12.73
C GLN A 139 -18.33 4.36 13.70
N SER A 140 -17.61 5.40 14.13
CA SER A 140 -18.13 6.45 15.01
C SER A 140 -19.14 7.39 14.33
N ILE A 141 -19.24 7.38 13.00
CA ILE A 141 -20.11 8.29 12.25
C ILE A 141 -21.57 7.82 12.36
N PRO A 142 -22.48 8.63 12.92
CA PRO A 142 -23.89 8.29 12.99
C PRO A 142 -24.53 8.46 11.61
N ALA A 143 -25.17 7.41 11.12
CA ALA A 143 -25.86 7.41 9.83
C ALA A 143 -27.13 6.56 9.88
N HIS A 144 -28.17 7.00 9.17
CA HIS A 144 -29.41 6.25 9.04
C HIS A 144 -29.26 5.07 8.06
N ILE A 145 -28.68 5.32 6.88
CA ILE A 145 -28.43 4.30 5.84
C ILE A 145 -26.94 4.13 5.61
N ARG A 146 -26.45 2.89 5.49
CA ARG A 146 -25.03 2.59 5.22
C ARG A 146 -24.88 1.74 3.97
N TRP A 147 -23.94 2.14 3.11
CA TRP A 147 -23.63 1.44 1.86
C TRP A 147 -22.15 1.15 1.75
N CYS A 148 -21.83 -0.06 1.30
CA CYS A 148 -20.49 -0.49 0.91
C CYS A 148 -20.44 -0.68 -0.60
N LEU A 149 -19.64 0.14 -1.30
CA LEU A 149 -19.35 -0.04 -2.71
C LEU A 149 -17.97 -0.68 -2.84
N THR A 150 -17.91 -1.98 -3.14
CA THR A 150 -16.63 -2.66 -3.34
C THR A 150 -16.78 -3.78 -4.37
N GLY A 151 -15.76 -3.97 -5.22
CA GLY A 151 -15.69 -5.14 -6.10
C GLY A 151 -15.19 -6.39 -5.39
N THR A 152 -14.52 -6.22 -4.26
CA THR A 152 -13.78 -7.26 -3.52
C THR A 152 -14.10 -7.15 -2.02
N PRO A 153 -15.30 -7.60 -1.59
CA PRO A 153 -15.69 -7.54 -0.18
C PRO A 153 -14.86 -8.45 0.74
N ILE A 154 -14.13 -9.40 0.16
CA ILE A 154 -13.26 -10.35 0.86
C ILE A 154 -11.92 -10.32 0.13
N GLN A 155 -10.82 -10.02 0.84
CA GLN A 155 -9.48 -9.97 0.25
C GLN A 155 -8.56 -11.01 0.86
N ASN A 156 -8.29 -10.89 2.15
CA ASN A 156 -7.29 -11.71 2.85
C ASN A 156 -7.95 -12.72 3.78
N SER A 157 -9.05 -12.34 4.41
CA SER A 157 -9.67 -13.14 5.48
C SER A 157 -11.19 -13.01 5.51
N LEU A 158 -11.87 -13.97 6.13
CA LEU A 158 -13.30 -13.86 6.41
C LEU A 158 -13.61 -12.76 7.44
N GLU A 159 -12.62 -12.31 8.21
CA GLU A 159 -12.78 -11.19 9.13
C GLU A 159 -12.98 -9.86 8.38
N ASP A 160 -12.47 -9.76 7.15
CA ASP A 160 -12.71 -8.62 6.26
C ASP A 160 -14.23 -8.43 6.05
N LEU A 161 -14.96 -9.52 5.84
CA LEU A 161 -16.42 -9.50 5.73
C LEU A 161 -17.08 -9.14 7.07
N GLY A 162 -16.58 -9.67 8.18
CA GLY A 162 -17.08 -9.35 9.52
C GLY A 162 -16.98 -7.85 9.82
N ALA A 163 -15.89 -7.20 9.41
CA ALA A 163 -15.73 -5.76 9.55
C ALA A 163 -16.79 -4.96 8.76
N LEU A 164 -17.11 -5.39 7.53
CA LEU A 164 -18.16 -4.78 6.70
C LEU A 164 -19.57 -5.03 7.28
N VAL A 165 -19.85 -6.24 7.75
CA VAL A 165 -21.13 -6.60 8.37
C VAL A 165 -21.39 -5.77 9.63
N LYS A 166 -20.36 -5.59 10.46
CA LYS A 166 -20.40 -4.72 11.63
C LYS A 166 -20.62 -3.25 11.24
N PHE A 167 -19.93 -2.76 10.20
CA PHE A 167 -20.17 -1.42 9.68
C PHE A 167 -21.63 -1.23 9.21
N LEU A 168 -22.18 -2.20 8.47
CA LEU A 168 -23.56 -2.17 7.99
C LEU A 168 -24.60 -2.26 9.11
N ARG A 169 -24.18 -2.59 10.35
CA ARG A 169 -25.06 -2.80 11.52
C ARG A 169 -26.10 -3.88 11.27
N VAL A 170 -25.68 -5.00 10.68
CA VAL A 170 -26.57 -6.15 10.48
C VAL A 170 -26.98 -6.70 11.85
N PRO A 171 -28.28 -6.78 12.17
CA PRO A 171 -28.75 -7.24 13.47
C PRO A 171 -28.18 -8.61 13.83
N VAL A 172 -27.84 -8.83 15.10
CA VAL A 172 -27.24 -10.06 15.65
C VAL A 172 -25.80 -10.34 15.19
N LEU A 173 -25.43 -9.98 13.96
CA LEU A 173 -24.12 -10.22 13.36
C LEU A 173 -23.13 -9.06 13.53
N GLU A 174 -23.55 -7.96 14.16
CA GLU A 174 -22.67 -6.84 14.51
C GLU A 174 -21.59 -7.27 15.53
N ASP A 175 -21.92 -8.23 16.41
CA ASP A 175 -20.96 -8.85 17.31
C ASP A 175 -20.05 -9.81 16.54
N LEU A 176 -18.75 -9.50 16.50
CA LEU A 176 -17.74 -10.31 15.84
C LEU A 176 -17.63 -11.73 16.42
N VAL A 177 -17.96 -11.93 17.70
CA VAL A 177 -17.99 -13.26 18.33
C VAL A 177 -19.10 -14.10 17.72
N VAL A 178 -20.30 -13.51 17.61
CA VAL A 178 -21.46 -14.17 16.98
C VAL A 178 -21.20 -14.40 15.48
N PHE A 179 -20.62 -13.42 14.78
CA PHE A 179 -20.22 -13.56 13.40
C PHE A 179 -19.25 -14.73 13.19
N ARG A 180 -18.19 -14.81 14.02
CA ARG A 180 -17.21 -15.91 13.95
C ARG A 180 -17.88 -17.26 14.17
N ARG A 181 -18.71 -17.39 15.21
CA ARG A 181 -19.41 -18.64 15.52
C ARG A 181 -20.37 -19.09 14.41
N SER A 182 -21.10 -18.15 13.81
CA SER A 182 -22.16 -18.45 12.85
C SER A 182 -21.67 -18.55 11.40
N ILE A 183 -20.56 -17.87 11.05
CA ILE A 183 -20.03 -17.79 9.68
C ILE A 183 -18.65 -18.39 9.57
N SER A 184 -17.67 -17.92 10.35
CA SER A 184 -16.27 -18.33 10.20
C SER A 184 -16.00 -19.77 10.63
N THR A 185 -16.49 -20.16 11.80
CA THR A 185 -16.25 -21.50 12.37
C THR A 185 -16.81 -22.63 11.48
N PRO A 186 -18.06 -22.56 10.98
CA PRO A 186 -18.59 -23.60 10.08
C PRO A 186 -17.81 -23.76 8.78
N ILE A 187 -17.21 -22.67 8.27
CA ILE A 187 -16.37 -22.72 7.05
C ILE A 187 -15.07 -23.47 7.32
N LEU A 188 -14.48 -23.28 8.50
CA LEU A 188 -13.21 -23.89 8.88
C LEU A 188 -13.33 -25.36 9.31
N THR A 189 -14.47 -25.77 9.87
CA THR A 189 -14.70 -27.15 10.36
C THR A 189 -15.12 -28.14 9.28
N ASN A 190 -15.18 -27.71 8.02
CA ASN A 190 -15.39 -28.54 6.82
C ASN A 190 -16.60 -29.49 6.89
N THR A 191 -17.73 -28.98 7.38
CA THR A 191 -19.01 -29.70 7.41
C THR A 191 -19.77 -29.59 6.09
N ASN A 192 -20.68 -30.53 5.80
CA ASN A 192 -21.58 -30.42 4.64
C ASN A 192 -22.37 -29.11 4.73
N GLY A 193 -22.35 -28.30 3.66
CA GLY A 193 -23.00 -26.99 3.67
C GLY A 193 -22.19 -25.87 4.33
N ARG A 194 -20.87 -26.00 4.43
CA ARG A 194 -19.96 -25.00 5.07
C ARG A 194 -20.17 -23.53 4.67
N PHE A 195 -20.69 -23.25 3.48
CA PHE A 195 -20.97 -21.89 3.00
C PHE A 195 -22.43 -21.46 3.06
N ALA A 196 -23.36 -22.30 3.55
CA ALA A 196 -24.79 -22.01 3.51
C ALA A 196 -25.15 -20.72 4.26
N ASN A 197 -24.63 -20.53 5.48
CA ASN A 197 -24.86 -19.33 6.28
C ASN A 197 -24.29 -18.08 5.61
N MET A 198 -23.08 -18.20 5.05
CA MET A 198 -22.42 -17.11 4.34
C MET A 198 -23.17 -16.72 3.06
N SER A 199 -23.61 -17.71 2.29
CA SER A 199 -24.40 -17.50 1.06
C SER A 199 -25.70 -16.78 1.39
N THR A 200 -26.42 -17.24 2.42
CA THR A 200 -27.68 -16.63 2.88
C THR A 200 -27.46 -15.18 3.32
N LEU A 201 -26.41 -14.92 4.11
CA LEU A 201 -26.06 -13.57 4.53
C LEU A 201 -25.78 -12.66 3.32
N LEU A 202 -24.93 -13.11 2.39
CA LEU A 202 -24.58 -12.33 1.22
C LEU A 202 -25.78 -12.09 0.30
N GLN A 203 -26.68 -13.06 0.15
CA GLN A 203 -27.93 -12.87 -0.61
C GLN A 203 -28.83 -11.79 0.01
N ALA A 204 -28.84 -11.66 1.34
CA ALA A 204 -29.64 -10.65 2.04
C ALA A 204 -29.04 -9.23 1.97
N ILE A 205 -27.71 -9.10 2.03
CA ILE A 205 -27.04 -7.79 2.19
C ILE A 205 -26.28 -7.31 0.96
N CYS A 206 -26.04 -8.17 -0.04
CA CYS A 206 -25.16 -7.86 -1.18
C CYS A 206 -25.89 -8.05 -2.51
N LEU A 207 -25.82 -7.01 -3.35
CA LEU A 207 -26.17 -7.10 -4.77
C LEU A 207 -24.88 -7.25 -5.60
N ARG A 208 -24.61 -8.47 -6.09
CA ARG A 208 -23.42 -8.74 -6.93
C ARG A 208 -23.83 -9.12 -8.35
N ARG A 209 -23.47 -8.28 -9.31
CA ARG A 209 -23.59 -8.54 -10.75
C ARG A 209 -22.23 -8.83 -11.36
N THR A 210 -22.14 -9.79 -12.27
CA THR A 210 -20.89 -10.16 -12.96
C THR A 210 -20.78 -9.42 -14.30
N LYS A 211 -19.55 -9.24 -14.78
CA LYS A 211 -19.28 -8.63 -16.10
C LYS A 211 -19.84 -9.45 -17.27
N ALA A 212 -20.24 -10.70 -17.05
CA ALA A 212 -20.89 -11.54 -18.05
C ALA A 212 -22.12 -10.85 -18.66
N LEU A 213 -22.80 -9.97 -17.91
CA LEU A 213 -23.92 -9.15 -18.43
C LEU A 213 -23.54 -8.19 -19.56
N LEU A 214 -22.26 -7.84 -19.68
CA LEU A 214 -21.77 -6.88 -20.68
C LEU A 214 -21.42 -7.55 -22.01
N ASN A 215 -21.50 -8.88 -22.12
CA ASN A 215 -21.11 -9.66 -23.31
C ASN A 215 -19.76 -9.23 -23.91
N GLN A 216 -18.81 -8.84 -23.05
CA GLN A 216 -17.46 -8.46 -23.48
C GLN A 216 -16.66 -9.71 -23.86
N PRO A 217 -15.82 -9.65 -24.90
CA PRO A 217 -14.91 -10.75 -25.21
C PRO A 217 -13.98 -10.99 -24.00
N GLU A 218 -13.66 -12.26 -23.75
CA GLU A 218 -12.74 -12.60 -22.67
C GLU A 218 -11.36 -11.99 -22.93
N PRO A 219 -10.67 -11.47 -21.89
CA PRO A 219 -9.34 -10.94 -22.06
C PRO A 219 -8.39 -12.06 -22.47
N ILE A 220 -7.76 -11.92 -23.63
CA ILE A 220 -6.72 -12.84 -24.10
C ILE A 220 -5.47 -12.60 -23.24
N THR A 221 -5.11 -13.57 -22.41
CA THR A 221 -3.91 -13.51 -21.58
C THR A 221 -2.80 -14.30 -22.25
N MET A 222 -1.69 -13.64 -22.58
CA MET A 222 -0.51 -14.28 -23.15
C MET A 222 0.64 -14.17 -22.14
N THR A 223 1.26 -15.31 -21.81
CA THR A 223 2.44 -15.34 -20.93
C THR A 223 3.68 -15.58 -21.78
N THR A 224 4.57 -14.59 -21.83
CA THR A 224 5.86 -14.70 -22.51
C THR A 224 6.95 -14.96 -21.47
N LEU A 225 7.58 -16.13 -21.55
CA LEU A 225 8.74 -16.46 -20.72
C LEU A 225 9.97 -15.81 -21.32
N LEU A 226 10.68 -15.03 -20.50
CA LEU A 226 11.90 -14.34 -20.89
C LEU A 226 13.11 -15.12 -20.38
N GLN A 227 14.15 -15.20 -21.20
CA GLN A 227 15.46 -15.71 -20.80
C GLN A 227 16.35 -14.51 -20.47
N LEU A 228 16.89 -14.48 -19.25
CA LEU A 228 17.82 -13.42 -18.85
C LEU A 228 19.04 -13.42 -19.78
N SER A 229 19.61 -12.24 -20.01
CA SER A 229 20.88 -12.14 -20.73
C SER A 229 21.97 -12.94 -19.99
N PRO A 230 23.01 -13.43 -20.69
CA PRO A 230 24.10 -14.16 -20.03
C PRO A 230 24.71 -13.39 -18.84
N LYS A 231 24.82 -12.06 -18.97
CA LYS A 231 25.29 -11.17 -17.91
C LYS A 231 24.33 -11.13 -16.72
N GLU A 232 23.04 -10.90 -16.97
CA GLU A 232 22.01 -10.87 -15.92
C GLU A 232 21.85 -12.22 -15.23
N HIS A 233 21.98 -13.32 -15.96
CA HIS A 233 21.88 -14.66 -15.41
C HIS A 233 22.99 -14.93 -14.38
N ILE A 234 24.23 -14.54 -14.69
CA ILE A 234 25.37 -14.67 -13.78
C ILE A 234 25.13 -13.80 -12.53
N GLN A 235 24.77 -12.53 -12.72
CA GLN A 235 24.51 -11.60 -11.61
C GLN A 235 23.36 -12.06 -10.71
N TYR A 236 22.28 -12.60 -11.30
CA TYR A 236 21.15 -13.15 -10.55
C TYR A 236 21.57 -14.37 -9.73
N HIS A 237 22.40 -15.26 -10.29
CA HIS A 237 22.88 -16.43 -9.59
C HIS A 237 23.80 -16.04 -8.42
N ASP A 238 24.77 -15.16 -8.65
CA ASP A 238 25.67 -14.63 -7.60
C ASP A 238 24.85 -14.01 -6.44
N TYR A 239 23.81 -13.26 -6.78
CA TYR A 239 22.91 -12.67 -5.80
C TYR A 239 22.07 -13.72 -5.03
N ALA A 240 21.57 -14.74 -5.73
CA ALA A 240 20.85 -15.84 -5.11
C ALA A 240 21.74 -16.65 -4.14
N GLU A 241 23.02 -16.83 -4.46
CA GLU A 241 23.98 -17.49 -3.57
C GLU A 241 24.21 -16.68 -2.29
N GLY A 242 24.40 -15.36 -2.40
CA GLY A 242 24.52 -14.48 -1.24
C GLY A 242 23.28 -14.51 -0.34
N CYS A 243 22.09 -14.52 -0.95
CA CYS A 243 20.83 -14.68 -0.22
C CYS A 243 20.74 -16.01 0.52
N ARG A 244 21.15 -17.11 -0.13
CA ARG A 244 21.18 -18.45 0.47
C ARG A 244 22.08 -18.46 1.70
N HIS A 245 23.29 -17.92 1.59
CA HIS A 245 24.24 -17.87 2.70
C HIS A 245 23.70 -17.04 3.90
N ALA A 246 23.08 -15.88 3.63
CA ALA A 246 22.47 -15.06 4.68
C ALA A 246 21.31 -15.78 5.39
N ILE A 247 20.51 -16.56 4.65
CA ILE A 247 19.43 -17.38 5.24
C ILE A 247 20.02 -18.49 6.11
N ASP A 248 21.05 -19.20 5.64
CA ASP A 248 21.70 -20.29 6.36
C ASP A 248 22.29 -19.81 7.71
N LEU A 249 22.95 -18.64 7.71
CA LEU A 249 23.44 -17.98 8.92
C LEU A 249 22.29 -17.61 9.88
N ALA A 250 21.20 -17.04 9.36
CA ALA A 250 20.06 -16.63 10.18
C ALA A 250 19.33 -17.82 10.82
N VAL A 251 19.22 -18.95 10.12
CA VAL A 251 18.62 -20.19 10.62
C VAL A 251 19.51 -20.83 11.71
N SER A 252 20.83 -20.76 11.53
CA SER A 252 21.80 -21.26 12.51
C SER A 252 21.73 -20.51 13.86
N GLY A 253 21.31 -19.24 13.85
CA GLY A 253 21.11 -18.41 15.04
C GLY A 253 19.84 -18.70 15.87
N HIS A 254 19.10 -19.79 15.59
CA HIS A 254 17.92 -20.25 16.35
C HIS A 254 16.75 -19.24 16.44
N SER A 255 16.73 -18.19 15.61
CA SER A 255 15.64 -17.21 15.55
C SER A 255 14.84 -17.32 14.25
N ILE A 256 13.72 -18.06 14.31
CA ILE A 256 12.81 -18.28 13.17
C ILE A 256 12.26 -16.95 12.63
N GLN A 257 12.03 -15.95 13.48
CA GLN A 257 11.53 -14.64 13.05
C GLN A 257 12.57 -13.87 12.22
N LYS A 258 13.84 -13.86 12.64
CA LYS A 258 14.93 -13.25 11.86
C LYS A 258 15.13 -13.99 10.54
N ALA A 259 15.10 -15.33 10.55
CA ALA A 259 15.19 -16.14 9.34
C ALA A 259 14.08 -15.82 8.33
N ASN A 260 12.81 -15.72 8.77
CA ASN A 260 11.69 -15.37 7.90
C ASN A 260 11.85 -13.97 7.27
N GLN A 261 12.39 -13.01 8.02
CA GLN A 261 12.68 -11.68 7.49
C GLN A 261 13.74 -11.74 6.36
N HIS A 262 14.83 -12.49 6.56
CA HIS A 262 15.86 -12.68 5.53
C HIS A 262 15.32 -13.39 4.28
N VAL A 263 14.45 -14.40 4.45
CA VAL A 263 13.80 -15.09 3.33
C VAL A 263 12.93 -14.13 2.51
N ILE A 264 12.09 -13.32 3.17
CA ILE A 264 11.23 -12.35 2.48
C ILE A 264 12.07 -11.30 1.75
N GLN A 265 13.14 -10.81 2.39
CA GLN A 265 14.07 -9.87 1.77
C GLN A 265 14.79 -10.48 0.56
N ALA A 266 15.21 -11.73 0.62
CA ALA A 266 15.82 -12.45 -0.51
C ALA A 266 14.84 -12.56 -1.70
N ILE A 267 13.62 -13.05 -1.45
CA ILE A 267 12.59 -13.20 -2.48
C ILE A 267 12.26 -11.84 -3.12
N LEU A 268 12.11 -10.79 -2.32
CA LEU A 268 11.86 -9.44 -2.84
C LEU A 268 13.02 -8.96 -3.72
N GLY A 269 14.26 -9.22 -3.33
CA GLY A 269 15.44 -8.81 -4.09
C GLY A 269 15.57 -9.48 -5.44
N MET A 270 15.38 -10.80 -5.44
CA MET A 270 15.39 -11.59 -6.67
C MET A 270 14.27 -11.10 -7.61
N ARG A 271 13.08 -10.80 -7.08
CA ARG A 271 11.97 -10.23 -7.87
C ARG A 271 12.29 -8.85 -8.44
N LEU A 272 12.94 -7.98 -7.67
CA LEU A 272 13.35 -6.65 -8.14
C LEU A 272 14.43 -6.76 -9.22
N PHE A 273 15.40 -7.66 -9.05
CA PHE A 273 16.42 -7.94 -10.06
C PHE A 273 15.79 -8.36 -11.38
N CYS A 274 14.78 -9.25 -11.36
CA CYS A 274 14.07 -9.65 -12.59
C CYS A 274 13.37 -8.48 -13.32
N ASN A 275 13.15 -7.34 -12.67
CA ASN A 275 12.57 -6.15 -13.29
C ASN A 275 13.65 -5.16 -13.77
N ASP A 276 14.59 -4.80 -12.89
CA ASP A 276 15.52 -3.69 -13.11
C ASP A 276 16.99 -4.10 -13.29
N GLY A 277 17.27 -5.42 -13.29
CA GLY A 277 18.61 -5.97 -13.43
C GLY A 277 19.56 -5.52 -12.32
N GLU A 278 20.81 -5.24 -12.69
CA GLU A 278 21.87 -4.77 -11.78
C GLU A 278 21.49 -3.49 -11.00
N LYS A 279 20.62 -2.63 -11.56
CA LYS A 279 20.14 -1.43 -10.86
C LYS A 279 19.37 -1.76 -9.58
N ALA A 280 18.69 -2.91 -9.53
CA ALA A 280 18.02 -3.37 -8.32
C ALA A 280 19.01 -3.71 -7.19
N LEU A 281 20.25 -4.09 -7.52
CA LEU A 281 21.31 -4.40 -6.56
C LEU A 281 22.00 -3.13 -6.07
N ILE A 282 22.19 -2.14 -6.96
CA ILE A 282 22.80 -0.84 -6.62
C ILE A 282 21.83 0.01 -5.79
N ASN A 283 20.55 0.06 -6.18
CA ASN A 283 19.50 0.74 -5.40
C ASN A 283 19.16 0.01 -4.10
N ARG A 284 19.74 -1.17 -3.86
CA ARG A 284 19.65 -1.89 -2.60
C ARG A 284 20.57 -1.38 -1.50
N LYS A 285 21.28 -0.25 -1.67
CA LYS A 285 21.70 0.59 -0.53
C LYS A 285 20.56 0.83 0.49
N HIS A 286 19.30 0.62 0.08
CA HIS A 286 18.08 0.94 0.81
C HIS A 286 17.27 -0.26 1.35
N ALA A 287 17.80 -1.49 1.41
CA ALA A 287 17.05 -2.64 1.96
C ALA A 287 16.69 -2.53 3.46
N ARG A 288 17.34 -1.61 4.19
CA ARG A 288 16.96 -1.16 5.56
C ARG A 288 16.13 0.13 5.59
N GLY A 289 15.85 0.75 4.44
CA GLY A 289 15.24 2.10 4.37
C GLY A 289 16.20 3.21 4.82
N LEU A 290 17.51 3.00 4.73
CA LEU A 290 18.52 3.99 5.10
C LEU A 290 18.44 5.21 4.19
N PRO A 291 18.47 6.44 4.73
CA PRO A 291 18.57 7.68 3.95
C PRO A 291 19.74 7.72 2.95
N ILE A 292 19.61 8.58 1.94
CA ILE A 292 20.59 8.72 0.84
C ILE A 292 21.86 9.43 1.35
N GLU A 293 21.71 10.37 2.28
CA GLU A 293 22.84 11.10 2.84
C GLU A 293 23.56 10.27 3.93
N PRO A 294 24.91 10.21 3.89
CA PRO A 294 25.74 9.49 4.87
C PRO A 294 25.42 9.81 6.32
N GLU A 295 25.25 11.11 6.60
CA GLU A 295 25.01 11.63 7.95
C GLU A 295 23.61 11.26 8.43
N GLU A 296 22.61 11.33 7.54
CA GLU A 296 21.26 10.88 7.83
C GLU A 296 21.20 9.35 8.05
N ALA A 297 21.92 8.57 7.24
CA ALA A 297 22.05 7.12 7.40
C ALA A 297 22.69 6.74 8.75
N LEU A 298 23.73 7.48 9.16
CA LEU A 298 24.35 7.28 10.46
C LEU A 298 23.39 7.63 11.60
N SER A 299 22.68 8.76 11.51
CA SER A 299 21.69 9.17 12.52
C SER A 299 20.57 8.13 12.70
N PHE A 300 20.14 7.51 11.60
CA PHE A 300 19.16 6.44 11.61
C PHE A 300 19.69 5.19 12.34
N LEU A 301 20.92 4.77 12.03
CA LEU A 301 21.58 3.62 12.67
C LEU A 301 21.86 3.87 14.16
N GLN A 302 22.20 5.11 14.53
CA GLN A 302 22.40 5.48 15.94
C GLN A 302 21.08 5.39 16.72
N THR A 303 19.97 5.79 16.09
CA THR A 303 18.63 5.69 16.70
C THR A 303 18.20 4.23 16.90
N SER A 304 18.64 3.31 16.04
CA SER A 304 18.38 1.88 16.16
C SER A 304 19.45 1.10 16.95
N SER A 305 20.44 1.79 17.53
CA SER A 305 21.61 1.18 18.20
C SER A 305 22.44 0.22 17.33
N ASP A 306 22.37 0.37 15.99
CA ASP A 306 23.08 -0.44 15.00
C ASP A 306 24.29 0.27 14.38
N ALA A 307 24.67 1.46 14.87
CA ALA A 307 25.82 2.23 14.39
C ALA A 307 27.15 1.67 14.91
N LYS A 308 27.40 0.38 14.66
CA LYS A 308 28.59 -0.32 15.09
C LYS A 308 29.31 -0.98 13.93
N CYS A 309 30.64 -1.02 14.02
CA CYS A 309 31.46 -1.77 13.08
C CYS A 309 31.16 -3.27 13.19
N ILE A 310 30.85 -3.93 12.08
CA ILE A 310 30.51 -5.36 12.06
C ILE A 310 31.67 -6.27 12.49
N ASN A 311 32.92 -5.84 12.28
CA ASN A 311 34.11 -6.65 12.57
C ASN A 311 34.60 -6.52 14.03
N CYS A 312 34.73 -5.29 14.54
CA CYS A 312 35.31 -5.02 15.86
C CYS A 312 34.33 -4.46 16.90
N ASP A 313 33.04 -4.31 16.55
CA ASP A 313 31.95 -3.80 17.40
C ASP A 313 32.16 -2.38 17.97
N CYS A 314 33.10 -1.60 17.42
CA CYS A 314 33.30 -0.20 17.82
C CYS A 314 32.15 0.70 17.36
N ASP A 315 31.83 1.73 18.15
CA ASP A 315 30.78 2.69 17.83
C ASP A 315 31.24 3.66 16.74
N ILE A 316 30.38 3.86 15.74
CA ILE A 316 30.62 4.75 14.62
C ILE A 316 29.91 6.09 14.87
N VAL A 317 30.67 7.17 14.81
CA VAL A 317 30.20 8.54 15.06
C VAL A 317 30.33 9.47 13.85
N ALA A 318 31.12 9.06 12.85
CA ALA A 318 31.27 9.76 11.58
C ALA A 318 31.26 8.77 10.41
N MET A 319 31.17 9.26 9.18
CA MET A 319 31.19 8.43 7.97
C MET A 319 32.29 8.89 7.00
N TYR A 320 32.88 7.94 6.28
CA TYR A 320 33.77 8.16 5.12
C TYR A 320 35.09 8.91 5.37
N GLN A 321 35.56 8.98 6.60
CA GLN A 321 36.95 9.34 6.92
C GLN A 321 37.79 8.06 6.94
N ARG A 322 38.80 7.98 6.06
CA ARG A 322 39.75 6.87 6.02
C ARG A 322 40.69 6.95 7.22
N ASP A 323 41.14 5.78 7.69
CA ASP A 323 42.10 5.61 8.80
C ASP A 323 41.64 6.06 10.20
N ASP A 324 40.37 6.45 10.36
CA ASP A 324 39.77 6.72 11.67
C ASP A 324 38.89 5.54 12.12
N GLN A 325 39.14 5.05 13.34
CA GLN A 325 38.38 3.97 13.96
C GLN A 325 36.95 4.40 14.36
N SER A 326 36.72 5.70 14.56
CA SER A 326 35.40 6.25 14.92
C SER A 326 34.54 6.61 13.70
N SER A 327 35.11 6.47 12.50
CA SER A 327 34.47 6.72 11.22
C SER A 327 34.15 5.41 10.49
N GLY A 328 32.94 5.31 9.95
CA GLY A 328 32.44 4.12 9.28
C GLY A 328 32.27 4.28 7.77
N THR A 329 32.33 3.17 7.04
CA THR A 329 32.02 3.08 5.61
C THR A 329 30.97 2.00 5.40
N LEU A 330 29.88 2.35 4.71
CA LEU A 330 28.84 1.42 4.26
C LEU A 330 29.21 0.86 2.89
N ILE A 331 29.46 -0.45 2.82
CA ILE A 331 29.75 -1.15 1.56
C ILE A 331 28.46 -1.64 0.88
N VAL A 332 28.55 -2.13 -0.36
CA VAL A 332 27.38 -2.55 -1.19
C VAL A 332 26.46 -3.55 -0.50
N CYS A 333 27.00 -4.47 0.29
CA CYS A 333 26.22 -5.43 1.07
C CYS A 333 25.66 -4.86 2.39
N GLN A 334 25.77 -3.55 2.62
CA GLN A 334 25.32 -2.82 3.82
C GLN A 334 26.00 -3.21 5.13
N HIS A 335 27.20 -3.78 5.07
CA HIS A 335 28.03 -3.86 6.26
C HIS A 335 28.64 -2.49 6.56
N LEU A 336 28.62 -2.12 7.83
CA LEU A 336 29.28 -0.92 8.33
C LEU A 336 30.66 -1.33 8.88
N LEU A 337 31.73 -0.79 8.31
CA LEU A 337 33.11 -1.07 8.70
C LEU A 337 33.81 0.21 9.15
N CYS A 338 34.54 0.18 10.26
CA CYS A 338 35.38 1.31 10.66
C CYS A 338 36.57 1.49 9.71
N GLY A 339 37.18 2.69 9.68
CA GLY A 339 38.31 2.99 8.80
C GLY A 339 39.49 2.01 8.94
N VAL A 340 39.72 1.47 10.14
CA VAL A 340 40.78 0.47 10.39
C VAL A 340 40.41 -0.90 9.80
N CYS A 341 39.22 -1.41 10.09
CA CYS A 341 38.75 -2.71 9.57
C CYS A 341 38.45 -2.67 8.07
N LEU A 342 38.26 -1.48 7.49
CA LEU A 342 38.10 -1.32 6.05
C LEU A 342 39.36 -1.75 5.29
N VAL A 343 40.55 -1.46 5.82
CA VAL A 343 41.82 -1.81 5.18
C VAL A 343 42.00 -3.33 5.12
N GLU A 344 41.70 -4.03 6.22
CA GLU A 344 41.72 -5.50 6.26
C GLU A 344 40.68 -6.10 5.29
N PHE A 345 39.50 -5.50 5.23
CA PHE A 345 38.46 -5.92 4.30
C PHE A 345 38.85 -5.69 2.83
N GLU A 346 39.54 -4.59 2.50
CA GLU A 346 40.07 -4.31 1.17
C GLU A 346 41.11 -5.36 0.77
N THR A 347 42.02 -5.73 1.67
CA THR A 347 42.99 -6.80 1.42
C THR A 347 42.31 -8.15 1.19
N ASP A 348 41.28 -8.48 1.96
CA ASP A 348 40.52 -9.72 1.76
C ASP A 348 39.77 -9.71 0.42
N LEU A 349 39.28 -8.55 -0.04
CA LEU A 349 38.64 -8.44 -1.36
C LEU A 349 39.65 -8.67 -2.49
N ASP A 350 40.87 -8.13 -2.37
CA ASP A 350 41.94 -8.34 -3.34
C ASP A 350 42.39 -9.81 -3.39
N GLU A 351 42.48 -10.48 -2.24
CA GLU A 351 42.80 -11.92 -2.17
C GLU A 351 41.71 -12.80 -2.78
N ASN A 352 40.44 -12.38 -2.68
CA ASN A 352 39.29 -13.09 -3.24
C ASN A 352 38.95 -12.68 -4.70
N LEU A 353 39.86 -11.97 -5.38
CA LEU A 353 39.62 -11.47 -6.73
C LEU A 353 39.72 -12.58 -7.78
N GLU A 354 38.59 -12.86 -8.43
CA GLU A 354 38.49 -13.80 -9.55
C GLU A 354 37.66 -13.17 -10.68
N ASP A 355 38.21 -13.12 -11.90
CA ASP A 355 37.55 -12.56 -13.09
C ASP A 355 37.05 -11.10 -12.90
N GLY A 356 37.82 -10.27 -12.19
CA GLY A 356 37.47 -8.88 -11.90
C GLY A 356 36.39 -8.69 -10.83
N ARG A 357 35.95 -9.78 -10.18
CA ARG A 357 34.93 -9.77 -9.13
C ARG A 357 35.46 -10.40 -7.85
N SER A 358 35.10 -9.81 -6.71
CA SER A 358 35.49 -10.30 -5.39
C SER A 358 34.28 -10.74 -4.59
N ARG A 359 34.50 -11.64 -3.62
CA ARG A 359 33.47 -12.07 -2.67
C ARG A 359 33.65 -11.32 -1.36
N CYS A 360 32.57 -10.74 -0.84
CA CYS A 360 32.55 -10.15 0.49
C CYS A 360 32.83 -11.25 1.55
N PRO A 361 33.88 -11.14 2.37
CA PRO A 361 34.22 -12.13 3.39
C PRO A 361 33.12 -12.34 4.45
N ILE A 362 32.29 -11.31 4.68
CA ILE A 362 31.30 -11.30 5.76
C ILE A 362 29.98 -11.98 5.36
N CYS A 363 29.43 -11.69 4.16
CA CYS A 363 28.15 -12.27 3.71
C CYS A 363 28.24 -13.09 2.42
N GLY A 364 29.42 -13.26 1.85
CA GLY A 364 29.64 -14.02 0.62
C GLY A 364 29.07 -13.37 -0.66
N LEU A 365 28.59 -12.12 -0.61
CA LEU A 365 28.11 -11.42 -1.81
C LEU A 365 29.26 -11.29 -2.81
N ARG A 366 29.07 -11.76 -4.04
CA ARG A 366 30.03 -11.58 -5.13
C ARG A 366 29.64 -10.38 -5.99
N ALA A 367 30.54 -9.42 -6.14
CA ALA A 367 30.32 -8.22 -6.94
C ALA A 367 31.63 -7.75 -7.59
N ASP A 368 31.55 -6.76 -8.48
CA ASP A 368 32.74 -6.10 -9.03
C ASP A 368 33.56 -5.46 -7.89
N ILE A 369 34.88 -5.61 -7.90
CA ILE A 369 35.72 -5.15 -6.80
C ILE A 369 35.57 -3.63 -6.56
N HIS A 370 35.44 -2.85 -7.63
CA HIS A 370 35.25 -1.40 -7.55
C HIS A 370 33.84 -1.00 -7.12
N SER A 371 32.88 -1.93 -7.17
CA SER A 371 31.52 -1.66 -6.71
C SER A 371 31.42 -1.64 -5.18
N PHE A 372 32.22 -2.43 -4.46
CA PHE A 372 32.11 -2.57 -2.99
C PHE A 372 32.33 -1.27 -2.22
N LEU A 373 33.19 -0.39 -2.74
CA LEU A 373 33.67 0.82 -2.08
C LEU A 373 33.19 2.04 -2.85
N VAL A 374 32.12 2.69 -2.39
CA VAL A 374 31.66 3.94 -2.98
C VAL A 374 32.26 5.10 -2.20
N ASN A 375 33.24 5.78 -2.79
CA ASN A 375 33.82 7.00 -2.21
C ASN A 375 32.86 8.19 -2.50
N PRO A 376 32.31 8.88 -1.49
CA PRO A 376 31.42 10.04 -1.73
C PRO A 376 32.16 11.19 -2.42
N SER A 377 33.47 11.31 -2.16
CA SER A 377 34.34 12.35 -2.72
C SER A 377 34.50 12.27 -4.25
N SER A 378 34.20 11.14 -4.87
CA SER A 378 34.18 10.98 -6.34
C SER A 378 32.82 11.30 -6.96
N ALA A 379 31.80 11.62 -6.17
CA ALA A 379 30.45 11.91 -6.68
C ALA A 379 30.31 13.31 -7.30
N GLU A 380 31.26 14.23 -7.06
CA GLU A 380 31.12 15.63 -7.49
C GLU A 380 31.60 15.95 -8.92
N ASN A 381 32.04 14.98 -9.73
CA ASN A 381 32.44 15.28 -11.12
C ASN A 381 32.10 14.19 -12.17
N ASP A 382 31.29 13.19 -11.84
CA ASP A 382 30.93 12.12 -12.80
C ASP A 382 29.49 12.21 -13.31
N SER A 383 28.98 13.44 -13.45
CA SER A 383 27.70 13.72 -14.10
C SER A 383 27.69 13.43 -15.61
N ASP A 384 28.80 12.98 -16.20
CA ASP A 384 28.95 12.81 -17.65
C ASP A 384 29.45 11.44 -18.13
N LYS A 385 29.62 10.41 -17.27
CA LYS A 385 29.95 9.05 -17.75
C LYS A 385 29.25 7.92 -16.99
N ILE A 386 27.94 8.02 -16.76
CA ILE A 386 27.11 6.81 -16.71
C ILE A 386 27.06 6.26 -18.14
N LYS A 387 28.04 5.42 -18.50
CA LYS A 387 27.91 4.51 -19.65
C LYS A 387 26.73 3.58 -19.34
N VAL A 388 25.53 4.00 -19.76
CA VAL A 388 24.35 3.14 -19.83
C VAL A 388 24.64 2.11 -20.91
N THR A 389 25.26 1.00 -20.52
CA THR A 389 25.42 -0.16 -21.38
C THR A 389 24.54 -1.26 -20.83
N GLU A 390 23.39 -1.42 -21.49
CA GLU A 390 22.38 -2.48 -21.35
C GLU A 390 21.18 -2.18 -20.43
N TYR A 391 19.99 -2.16 -21.06
CA TYR A 391 18.71 -2.20 -20.37
C TYR A 391 18.39 -3.65 -19.94
N PRO A 392 17.63 -3.86 -18.85
CA PRO A 392 17.27 -5.20 -18.41
C PRO A 392 16.47 -5.98 -19.45
N THR A 393 16.61 -7.31 -19.46
CA THR A 393 15.92 -8.19 -20.44
C THR A 393 14.42 -7.91 -20.52
N LYS A 394 13.77 -7.69 -19.38
CA LYS A 394 12.33 -7.43 -19.32
C LYS A 394 11.94 -6.13 -20.00
N LEU A 395 12.74 -5.08 -19.85
CA LEU A 395 12.49 -3.78 -20.46
C LEU A 395 12.77 -3.82 -21.97
N LEU A 396 13.82 -4.53 -22.39
CA LEU A 396 14.10 -4.77 -23.82
C LEU A 396 12.95 -5.52 -24.49
N SER A 397 12.48 -6.60 -23.87
CA SER A 397 11.33 -7.35 -24.41
C SER A 397 10.05 -6.52 -24.45
N LEU A 398 9.80 -5.67 -23.44
CA LEU A 398 8.66 -4.75 -23.47
C LEU A 398 8.80 -3.73 -24.60
N LEU A 399 9.99 -3.17 -24.79
CA LEU A 399 10.27 -2.21 -25.86
C LEU A 399 10.06 -2.82 -27.24
N ASP A 400 10.52 -4.06 -27.46
CA ASP A 400 10.32 -4.79 -28.70
C ASP A 400 8.83 -5.09 -28.94
N ASN A 401 8.08 -5.47 -27.91
CA ASN A 401 6.64 -5.64 -28.00
C ASN A 401 5.92 -4.35 -28.38
N VAL A 402 6.31 -3.21 -27.80
CA VAL A 402 5.73 -1.91 -28.13
C VAL A 402 6.07 -1.48 -29.56
N ARG A 403 7.31 -1.71 -30.01
CA ARG A 403 7.77 -1.37 -31.37
C ARG A 403 7.13 -2.20 -32.46
N ASN A 404 6.88 -3.49 -32.19
CA ASN A 404 6.34 -4.43 -33.18
C ASN A 404 4.80 -4.43 -33.23
N GLN A 405 4.12 -3.67 -32.38
CA GLN A 405 2.66 -3.54 -32.42
C GLN A 405 2.20 -2.52 -33.46
N SER A 406 1.12 -2.85 -34.16
CA SER A 406 0.54 -1.98 -35.19
C SER A 406 -0.14 -0.75 -34.57
N ILE A 407 -0.05 0.40 -35.24
CA ILE A 407 -0.64 1.71 -34.84
C ILE A 407 -2.16 1.65 -34.56
N ARG A 408 -2.84 0.55 -34.89
CA ARG A 408 -4.29 0.38 -34.71
C ARG A 408 -4.71 -0.10 -33.32
N ASP A 409 -3.78 -0.54 -32.47
CA ASP A 409 -4.11 -0.99 -31.12
C ASP A 409 -4.10 0.17 -30.11
N LYS A 410 -5.24 0.31 -29.44
CA LYS A 410 -5.61 1.40 -28.52
C LYS A 410 -4.73 1.46 -27.27
N TRP A 411 -4.75 2.63 -26.61
CA TRP A 411 -4.28 2.96 -25.25
C TRP A 411 -3.62 1.80 -24.49
N GLN A 412 -2.29 1.82 -24.40
CA GLN A 412 -1.54 0.88 -23.59
C GLN A 412 -1.45 1.36 -22.14
N VAL A 413 -1.61 0.42 -21.20
CA VAL A 413 -1.36 0.65 -19.78
C VAL A 413 -0.35 -0.40 -19.33
N SER A 414 0.86 0.04 -19.02
CA SER A 414 1.90 -0.80 -18.43
C SER A 414 1.74 -0.80 -16.91
N PHE A 415 1.58 -1.98 -16.32
CA PHE A 415 1.53 -2.14 -14.88
C PHE A 415 2.89 -2.61 -14.38
N SER A 416 3.48 -1.84 -13.46
CA SER A 416 4.59 -2.28 -12.62
C SER A 416 4.14 -2.17 -11.17
N THR A 417 4.50 -3.16 -10.36
CA THR A 417 4.42 -3.02 -8.91
C THR A 417 5.74 -2.43 -8.44
N ASN A 418 5.80 -1.09 -8.36
CA ASN A 418 6.88 -0.41 -7.66
C ASN A 418 6.70 -0.70 -6.17
N TRP A 419 7.72 -1.26 -5.54
CA TRP A 419 7.81 -1.43 -4.09
C TRP A 419 8.91 -0.55 -3.54
#